data_AF-A0A661MKT2-F1
#
_entry.id   AF-A0A661MKT2-F1
#
_cell.length_a   1.000
_cell.length_b   1.000
_cell.length_c   1.000
_cell.angle_alpha   90.00
_cell.angle_beta   90.00
_cell.angle_gamma   90.00
#
_symmetry.space_group_name_H-M   'P 1'
#
loop_
_entity.id
_entity.type
_entity.pdbx_description
1 polymer ?
#
loop_
_entity_poly.entity_id
_entity_poly.type
_entity_poly.pdbx_seq_one_letter_code
_entity_poly.pdbx_strand_id
1 'polypeptide(L)'
;MKKIFLVLLVFFAGLAAGFFIFRSDTLDSRSSRLDAGDKKVADKGVLTRGSKDSLTRFTLSRNTGVGRNKDNSSETEKVKISDEPFNVVAINPKGVVATVNGKPVSIEDVVPPNVLHLRDTLPATAYRKYVNKAINEALLVEKAIEEGLMDDEEYARILMDTKKDLDEISSLSEEDKEWRAQRVAKTALIRKLFKNEGLVAEKVTRQEVEEYYAAKSASYNWLREREVARGTTPERIEIKVRQQIKRDLVGRRRREMRREQESYIESLREEADIYVN
;
A
#
# COMPACT_ATOMS: atom_id res chain seq x y z
N MET A 1 13.14 17.99 -25.21
CA MET A 1 11.91 17.48 -24.55
C MET A 1 11.67 15.97 -24.72
N LYS A 2 12.71 15.11 -24.77
CA LYS A 2 12.54 13.63 -24.84
C LYS A 2 13.12 12.86 -23.64
N LYS A 3 13.82 13.54 -22.71
CA LYS A 3 14.48 12.91 -21.55
C LYS A 3 13.61 12.85 -20.28
N ILE A 4 12.60 13.71 -20.16
CA ILE A 4 11.70 13.74 -18.98
C ILE A 4 10.68 12.59 -19.01
N PHE A 5 10.32 12.08 -20.20
CA PHE A 5 9.38 10.97 -20.35
C PHE A 5 10.00 9.59 -20.02
N LEU A 6 11.33 9.45 -20.07
CA LEU A 6 12.00 8.18 -19.80
C LEU A 6 12.13 7.93 -18.28
N VAL A 7 12.30 8.98 -17.47
CA VAL A 7 12.42 8.87 -16.01
C VAL A 7 11.07 8.49 -15.36
N LEU A 8 9.96 8.96 -15.92
CA LEU A 8 8.61 8.60 -15.47
C LEU A 8 8.24 7.14 -15.80
N LEU A 9 8.82 6.55 -16.85
CA LEU A 9 8.56 5.16 -17.24
C LEU A 9 9.34 4.16 -16.36
N VAL A 10 10.52 4.55 -15.86
CA VAL A 10 11.27 3.77 -14.84
C VAL A 10 10.61 3.89 -13.46
N PHE A 11 9.97 5.02 -13.15
CA PHE A 11 9.25 5.22 -11.88
C PHE A 11 8.04 4.28 -11.73
N PHE A 12 7.30 4.00 -12.81
CA PHE A 12 6.20 3.02 -12.77
C PHE A 12 6.67 1.56 -12.89
N ALA A 13 7.81 1.30 -13.52
CA ALA A 13 8.39 -0.05 -13.53
C ALA A 13 8.93 -0.45 -12.13
N GLY A 14 9.49 0.50 -11.36
CA GLY A 14 9.95 0.25 -9.99
C GLY A 14 8.82 0.06 -8.97
N LEU A 15 7.68 0.74 -9.15
CA LEU A 15 6.48 0.52 -8.33
C LEU A 15 5.72 -0.77 -8.71
N ALA A 16 5.88 -1.26 -9.94
CA ALA A 16 5.36 -2.57 -10.36
C ALA A 16 6.31 -3.74 -10.05
N ALA A 17 7.61 -3.50 -9.87
CA ALA A 17 8.59 -4.54 -9.54
C ALA A 17 8.48 -5.04 -8.08
N GLY A 18 7.86 -4.26 -7.17
CA GLY A 18 7.39 -4.78 -5.88
C GLY A 18 6.20 -5.73 -5.98
N PHE A 19 5.61 -5.89 -7.18
CA PHE A 19 4.42 -6.68 -7.48
C PHE A 19 4.68 -7.91 -8.37
N PHE A 20 5.93 -8.15 -8.78
CA PHE A 20 6.33 -9.24 -9.68
C PHE A 20 7.63 -9.93 -9.23
N ILE A 21 7.58 -10.63 -8.09
CA ILE A 21 8.38 -11.87 -7.92
C ILE A 21 7.39 -12.93 -7.43
N PHE A 22 6.64 -13.47 -8.40
CA PHE A 22 5.86 -14.68 -8.26
C PHE A 22 6.70 -15.78 -8.90
N ARG A 23 7.70 -16.29 -8.16
CA ARG A 23 8.31 -17.58 -8.51
C ARG A 23 7.51 -18.63 -7.77
N SER A 24 6.77 -19.40 -8.55
CA SER A 24 6.00 -20.56 -8.15
C SER A 24 6.94 -21.64 -7.61
N ASP A 25 6.86 -21.90 -6.31
CA ASP A 25 7.18 -23.22 -5.77
C ASP A 25 5.90 -23.86 -5.24
N THR A 26 5.50 -24.87 -6.01
CA THR A 26 4.74 -26.03 -5.60
C THR A 26 5.34 -26.63 -4.33
N LEU A 27 4.54 -26.85 -3.31
CA LEU A 27 4.70 -27.98 -2.39
C LEU A 27 3.37 -28.25 -1.67
N ASP A 28 3.07 -29.53 -1.62
CA ASP A 28 1.90 -30.18 -1.07
C ASP A 28 1.55 -29.74 0.34
N SER A 29 0.25 -29.71 0.65
CA SER A 29 -0.23 -30.20 1.94
C SER A 29 -1.72 -30.53 1.84
N ARG A 30 -1.98 -31.80 2.07
CA ARG A 30 -3.28 -32.46 2.15
C ARG A 30 -4.13 -31.86 3.26
N SER A 31 -5.42 -31.92 2.99
CA SER A 31 -6.55 -31.78 3.91
C SER A 31 -6.32 -32.34 5.31
N SER A 32 -6.61 -31.53 6.32
CA SER A 32 -7.20 -32.00 7.57
C SER A 32 -8.40 -31.09 7.88
N ARG A 33 -9.59 -31.67 7.66
CA ARG A 33 -10.85 -31.28 8.28
C ARG A 33 -10.69 -31.23 9.79
N LEU A 34 -11.33 -30.25 10.43
CA LEU A 34 -12.02 -30.29 11.74
C LEU A 34 -12.71 -28.90 11.88
N ASP A 35 -14.03 -28.83 11.71
CA ASP A 35 -15.05 -28.83 12.78
C ASP A 35 -15.07 -27.55 13.65
N ALA A 36 -16.02 -26.67 13.33
CA ALA A 36 -16.78 -25.82 14.26
C ALA A 36 -17.92 -25.19 13.43
N GLY A 37 -19.21 -25.38 13.69
CA GLY A 37 -19.83 -25.48 15.01
C GLY A 37 -20.47 -24.12 15.32
N ASP A 38 -21.74 -23.99 14.93
CA ASP A 38 -22.75 -23.03 15.38
C ASP A 38 -22.37 -22.07 16.54
N LYS A 39 -22.68 -20.78 16.36
CA LYS A 39 -23.75 -20.12 17.15
C LYS A 39 -23.99 -18.63 16.80
N LYS A 40 -25.28 -18.37 16.56
CA LYS A 40 -26.11 -17.26 17.07
C LYS A 40 -25.93 -15.84 16.52
N VAL A 41 -26.82 -15.59 15.55
CA VAL A 41 -27.73 -14.45 15.46
C VAL A 41 -28.12 -13.88 16.83
N ALA A 42 -27.89 -12.58 17.01
CA ALA A 42 -28.74 -11.70 17.81
C ALA A 42 -28.87 -10.35 17.10
N ASP A 43 -30.13 -9.93 16.99
CA ASP A 43 -30.68 -8.84 16.21
C ASP A 43 -30.94 -7.63 17.13
N LYS A 44 -31.08 -6.45 16.49
CA LYS A 44 -31.73 -5.20 16.94
C LYS A 44 -30.95 -4.19 17.78
N GLY A 45 -30.89 -2.99 17.21
CA GLY A 45 -30.57 -1.74 17.90
C GLY A 45 -30.60 -0.51 16.99
N VAL A 46 -31.71 -0.28 16.29
CA VAL A 46 -31.98 0.98 15.58
C VAL A 46 -32.35 2.06 16.59
N LEU A 47 -31.66 3.21 16.57
CA LEU A 47 -32.20 4.48 17.08
C LEU A 47 -31.73 5.65 16.20
N THR A 48 -32.69 6.50 15.90
CA THR A 48 -32.72 7.58 14.92
C THR A 48 -32.35 8.94 15.50
N ARG A 49 -31.61 9.74 14.70
CA ARG A 49 -31.87 11.14 14.27
C ARG A 49 -32.18 12.24 15.33
N GLY A 50 -31.34 13.29 15.32
CA GLY A 50 -31.62 14.68 15.75
C GLY A 50 -30.30 15.47 15.82
N SER A 51 -30.01 16.48 14.98
CA SER A 51 -30.58 17.83 14.84
C SER A 51 -29.64 18.91 15.41
N LYS A 52 -29.15 19.78 14.50
CA LYS A 52 -28.87 21.23 14.59
C LYS A 52 -27.79 21.78 15.54
N ASP A 53 -26.88 22.52 14.88
CA ASP A 53 -26.36 23.85 15.22
C ASP A 53 -25.78 24.12 16.61
N SER A 54 -24.47 24.33 16.66
CA SER A 54 -23.90 25.44 17.45
C SER A 54 -22.53 25.86 16.91
N LEU A 55 -22.54 27.03 16.26
CA LEU A 55 -21.40 27.91 16.08
C LEU A 55 -20.78 28.27 17.43
N THR A 56 -19.46 28.20 17.54
CA THR A 56 -18.68 29.19 18.30
C THR A 56 -17.33 29.43 17.64
N ARG A 57 -17.18 30.64 17.10
CA ARG A 57 -15.91 31.28 16.74
C ARG A 57 -15.15 31.59 18.01
N PHE A 58 -13.85 31.33 18.02
CA PHE A 58 -12.89 32.14 18.78
C PHE A 58 -11.83 32.67 17.83
N THR A 59 -11.94 33.97 17.56
CA THR A 59 -10.88 34.80 17.00
C THR A 59 -9.87 35.13 18.10
N LEU A 60 -8.58 34.94 17.83
CA LEU A 60 -7.55 35.72 18.51
C LEU A 60 -6.62 36.34 17.47
N SER A 61 -6.78 37.65 17.34
CA SER A 61 -5.91 38.60 16.64
C SER A 61 -4.72 38.94 17.53
N ARG A 62 -3.50 38.99 16.96
CA ARG A 62 -2.49 39.96 17.36
C ARG A 62 -1.73 40.52 16.15
N ASN A 63 -1.95 41.81 15.97
CA ASN A 63 -1.24 42.82 15.20
C ASN A 63 0.29 42.79 15.35
N THR A 64 0.98 43.01 14.22
CA THR A 64 1.92 44.11 13.92
C THR A 64 1.94 44.20 12.38
N GLY A 65 1.78 45.30 11.65
CA GLY A 65 2.06 46.72 11.84
C GLY A 65 3.06 47.15 10.75
N VAL A 66 2.72 48.19 9.97
CA VAL A 66 3.55 48.91 8.94
C VAL A 66 3.55 48.27 7.53
N GLY A 67 3.31 48.92 6.40
CA GLY A 67 3.09 50.32 6.01
C GLY A 67 2.98 50.38 4.47
N ARG A 68 2.25 51.37 3.95
CA ARG A 68 1.86 51.56 2.53
C ARG A 68 3.04 51.77 1.57
N ASN A 69 2.92 51.30 0.32
CA ASN A 69 3.04 52.20 -0.84
C ASN A 69 2.31 51.70 -2.10
N LYS A 70 1.82 52.67 -2.87
CA LYS A 70 0.92 52.60 -4.01
C LYS A 70 1.70 52.67 -5.34
N ASP A 71 1.01 52.25 -6.40
CA ASP A 71 1.21 52.56 -7.84
C ASP A 71 2.19 51.66 -8.62
N ASN A 72 1.65 50.69 -9.37
CA ASN A 72 1.59 50.77 -10.83
C ASN A 72 0.83 49.61 -11.46
N SER A 73 -0.10 49.99 -12.34
CA SER A 73 -0.87 49.15 -13.25
C SER A 73 0.01 48.51 -14.32
N SER A 74 -0.14 47.20 -14.51
CA SER A 74 -0.07 46.60 -15.85
C SER A 74 -0.86 45.30 -15.84
N GLU A 75 -1.95 45.29 -16.61
CA GLU A 75 -2.67 44.10 -17.01
C GLU A 75 -1.69 43.11 -17.67
N THR A 76 -1.59 41.93 -17.08
CA THR A 76 -1.37 40.70 -17.83
C THR A 76 -2.42 39.72 -17.35
N GLU A 77 -3.38 39.43 -18.22
CA GLU A 77 -4.34 38.35 -18.02
C GLU A 77 -3.55 37.03 -18.00
N LYS A 78 -3.15 36.64 -16.78
CA LYS A 78 -2.52 35.34 -16.51
C LYS A 78 -3.62 34.39 -16.09
N VAL A 79 -3.73 33.31 -16.86
CA VAL A 79 -4.42 32.07 -16.49
C VAL A 79 -4.24 31.82 -15.00
N LYS A 80 -5.33 31.85 -14.22
CA LYS A 80 -5.33 31.53 -12.79
C LYS A 80 -4.95 30.06 -12.61
N ILE A 81 -3.66 29.80 -12.47
CA ILE A 81 -3.19 28.66 -11.69
C ILE A 81 -3.58 28.99 -10.26
N SER A 82 -4.37 28.13 -9.61
CA SER A 82 -4.77 28.34 -8.22
C SER A 82 -3.52 28.48 -7.34
N ASP A 83 -3.31 29.67 -6.79
CA ASP A 83 -2.26 30.00 -5.81
C ASP A 83 -2.60 29.41 -4.42
N GLU A 84 -3.01 28.15 -4.35
CA GLU A 84 -2.90 27.45 -3.07
C GLU A 84 -1.42 27.03 -2.93
N PRO A 85 -0.66 27.62 -1.99
CA PRO A 85 0.68 27.12 -1.72
C PRO A 85 0.52 25.67 -1.29
N PHE A 86 1.04 24.72 -2.08
CA PHE A 86 1.28 23.40 -1.57
C PHE A 86 2.28 23.60 -0.43
N ASN A 87 1.82 23.42 0.81
CA ASN A 87 2.64 23.67 1.97
C ASN A 87 3.79 22.64 1.95
N VAL A 88 4.97 23.08 1.49
CA VAL A 88 6.19 22.28 1.48
C VAL A 88 6.72 22.30 2.90
N VAL A 89 6.70 21.14 3.56
CA VAL A 89 7.26 20.99 4.90
C VAL A 89 8.74 20.74 4.74
N ALA A 90 9.59 21.54 5.40
CA ALA A 90 11.01 21.23 5.52
C ALA A 90 11.15 19.98 6.40
N ILE A 91 11.63 18.88 5.82
CA ILE A 91 11.72 17.58 6.48
C ILE A 91 13.16 17.42 7.00
N ASN A 92 13.35 17.13 8.28
CA ASN A 92 14.63 16.64 8.77
C ASN A 92 14.72 15.12 8.49
N PRO A 93 15.50 14.68 7.48
CA PRO A 93 15.36 13.34 6.90
C PRO A 93 15.85 12.22 7.82
N LYS A 94 16.84 12.53 8.68
CA LYS A 94 17.40 11.67 9.72
C LYS A 94 16.64 11.74 11.05
N GLY A 95 15.61 12.58 11.12
CA GLY A 95 14.81 12.76 12.31
C GLY A 95 13.93 11.55 12.57
N VAL A 96 13.84 11.16 13.84
CA VAL A 96 12.80 10.26 14.33
C VAL A 96 11.46 10.92 14.03
N VAL A 97 10.65 10.31 13.16
CA VAL A 97 9.35 10.85 12.76
C VAL A 97 8.23 10.39 13.68
N ALA A 98 8.43 9.25 14.33
CA ALA A 98 7.54 8.74 15.34
C ALA A 98 8.32 7.81 16.28
N THR A 99 7.75 7.58 17.44
CA THR A 99 8.17 6.53 18.36
C THR A 99 7.00 5.55 18.47
N VAL A 100 7.28 4.25 18.31
CA VAL A 100 6.29 3.16 18.44
C VAL A 100 6.79 2.24 19.53
N ASN A 101 6.04 2.10 20.63
CA ASN A 101 6.42 1.29 21.80
C ASN A 101 7.85 1.60 22.30
N GLY A 102 8.21 2.89 22.33
CA GLY A 102 9.53 3.37 22.73
C GLY A 102 10.64 3.22 21.67
N LYS A 103 10.36 2.59 20.51
CA LYS A 103 11.35 2.45 19.42
C LYS A 103 11.21 3.58 18.40
N PRO A 104 12.33 4.22 17.99
CA PRO A 104 12.29 5.28 17.00
C PRO A 104 11.99 4.73 15.60
N VAL A 105 11.15 5.44 14.85
CA VAL A 105 10.79 5.16 13.46
C VAL A 105 11.30 6.30 12.59
N SER A 106 11.97 5.96 11.49
CA SER A 106 12.42 6.92 10.48
C SER A 106 11.68 6.68 9.17
N ILE A 107 11.50 7.74 8.38
CA ILE A 107 11.02 7.58 6.99
C ILE A 107 12.11 6.96 6.10
N GLU A 108 13.38 7.02 6.49
CA GLU A 108 14.46 6.34 5.76
C GLU A 108 14.25 4.82 5.74
N ASP A 109 13.50 4.25 6.69
CA ASP A 109 13.12 2.83 6.65
C ASP A 109 12.25 2.46 5.44
N VAL A 110 11.56 3.43 4.85
CA VAL A 110 10.56 3.20 3.79
C VAL A 110 10.81 3.99 2.51
N VAL A 111 11.72 4.96 2.54
CA VAL A 111 12.16 5.75 1.39
C VAL A 111 13.60 5.37 1.04
N PRO A 112 13.89 5.00 -0.22
CA PRO A 112 15.23 4.58 -0.59
C PRO A 112 16.23 5.75 -0.53
N PRO A 113 17.52 5.47 -0.20
CA PRO A 113 18.56 6.49 -0.05
C PRO A 113 18.70 7.39 -1.28
N ASN A 114 18.70 6.80 -2.47
CA ASN A 114 18.79 7.53 -3.73
C ASN A 114 17.60 8.46 -4.03
N VAL A 115 16.54 8.49 -3.23
CA VAL A 115 15.40 9.42 -3.38
C VAL A 115 15.31 10.41 -2.22
N LEU A 116 16.15 10.27 -1.19
CA LEU A 116 16.17 11.16 -0.03
C LEU A 116 16.55 12.59 -0.42
N HIS A 117 17.34 12.80 -1.46
CA HIS A 117 17.68 14.14 -1.96
C HIS A 117 16.49 14.87 -2.61
N LEU A 118 15.45 14.16 -3.04
CA LEU A 118 14.18 14.74 -3.53
C LEU A 118 13.20 15.01 -2.38
N ARG A 119 13.56 14.64 -1.15
CA ARG A 119 12.66 14.57 0.01
C ARG A 119 12.41 15.93 0.66
N ASP A 120 13.36 16.87 0.56
CA ASP A 120 13.26 18.22 1.14
C ASP A 120 12.15 19.08 0.50
N THR A 121 11.51 18.57 -0.56
CA THR A 121 10.42 19.24 -1.28
C THR A 121 9.17 18.37 -1.43
N LEU A 122 8.98 17.36 -0.57
CA LEU A 122 7.77 16.55 -0.64
C LEU A 122 6.52 17.37 -0.28
N PRO A 123 5.43 17.24 -1.06
CA PRO A 123 4.13 17.73 -0.64
C PRO A 123 3.73 17.11 0.71
N ALA A 124 3.12 17.88 1.61
CA ALA A 124 2.72 17.42 2.94
C ALA A 124 1.83 16.14 2.90
N THR A 125 1.04 15.96 1.85
CA THR A 125 0.23 14.76 1.62
C THR A 125 1.06 13.52 1.33
N ALA A 126 2.14 13.64 0.53
CA ALA A 126 3.06 12.56 0.24
C ALA A 126 3.90 12.22 1.48
N TYR A 127 4.38 13.23 2.19
CA TYR A 127 5.12 13.05 3.44
C TYR A 127 4.32 12.24 4.47
N ARG A 128 3.07 12.63 4.76
CA ARG A 128 2.19 11.90 5.68
C ARG A 128 1.97 10.44 5.29
N LYS A 129 1.90 10.13 3.98
CA LYS A 129 1.79 8.75 3.51
C LYS A 129 3.04 7.94 3.86
N TYR A 130 4.23 8.53 3.74
CA TYR A 130 5.48 7.85 4.12
C TYR A 130 5.60 7.67 5.64
N VAL A 131 5.23 8.67 6.43
CA VAL A 131 5.19 8.55 7.91
C VAL A 131 4.25 7.40 8.31
N ASN A 132 3.01 7.40 7.82
CA ASN A 132 2.05 6.35 8.14
C ASN A 132 2.53 4.96 7.70
N LYS A 133 3.18 4.88 6.54
CA LYS A 133 3.77 3.64 6.05
C LYS A 133 4.88 3.14 6.97
N ALA A 134 5.78 4.02 7.40
CA ALA A 134 6.87 3.68 8.31
C ALA A 134 6.33 3.18 9.67
N ILE A 135 5.33 3.88 10.23
CA ILE A 135 4.66 3.47 11.47
C ILE A 135 4.00 2.09 11.31
N ASN A 136 3.22 1.88 10.24
CA ASN A 136 2.53 0.62 10.00
C ASN A 136 3.51 -0.55 9.88
N GLU A 137 4.61 -0.34 9.18
CA GLU A 137 5.61 -1.39 8.98
C GLU A 137 6.39 -1.67 10.26
N ALA A 138 6.68 -0.66 11.08
CA ALA A 138 7.27 -0.85 12.39
C ALA A 138 6.37 -1.71 13.29
N LEU A 139 5.07 -1.40 13.35
CA LEU A 139 4.07 -2.18 14.10
C LEU A 139 4.01 -3.64 13.64
N LEU A 140 3.92 -3.87 12.34
CA LEU A 140 3.83 -5.23 11.79
C LEU A 140 5.12 -6.02 11.99
N VAL A 141 6.29 -5.39 11.86
CA VAL A 141 7.58 -6.04 12.11
C VAL A 141 7.71 -6.38 13.59
N GLU A 142 7.36 -5.47 14.49
CA GLU A 142 7.39 -5.72 15.93
C GLU A 142 6.48 -6.88 16.32
N LYS A 143 5.24 -6.88 15.81
CA LYS A 143 4.29 -7.96 16.08
C LYS A 143 4.80 -9.32 15.58
N ALA A 144 5.38 -9.34 14.39
CA ALA A 144 5.95 -10.56 13.83
C ALA A 144 7.16 -11.09 14.61
N ILE A 145 7.97 -10.20 15.20
CA ILE A 145 9.08 -10.56 16.09
C ILE A 145 8.55 -11.09 17.42
N GLU A 146 7.54 -10.44 18.00
CA GLU A 146 6.87 -10.88 19.22
C GLU A 146 6.32 -12.31 19.08
N GLU A 147 5.72 -12.63 17.93
CA GLU A 147 5.22 -13.96 17.60
C GLU A 147 6.31 -14.97 17.21
N GLY A 148 7.58 -14.55 17.13
CA GLY A 148 8.69 -15.43 16.79
C GLY A 148 8.61 -16.03 15.38
N LEU A 149 8.06 -15.28 14.41
CA LEU A 149 7.77 -15.79 13.05
C LEU A 149 9.02 -15.97 12.18
N MET A 150 10.15 -15.42 12.59
CA MET A 150 11.43 -15.53 11.92
C MET A 150 12.54 -15.47 12.96
N ASP A 151 13.48 -16.41 12.89
CA ASP A 151 14.69 -16.35 13.70
C ASP A 151 15.76 -15.45 13.05
N ASP A 152 16.77 -15.08 13.84
CA ASP A 152 17.84 -14.19 13.40
C ASP A 152 18.66 -14.79 12.24
N GLU A 153 18.80 -16.11 12.18
CA GLU A 153 19.54 -16.81 11.13
C GLU A 153 18.82 -16.73 9.77
N GLU A 154 17.50 -16.94 9.76
CA GLU A 154 16.67 -16.81 8.58
C GLU A 154 16.64 -15.35 8.10
N TYR A 155 16.51 -14.39 9.02
CA TYR A 155 16.57 -12.97 8.68
C TYR A 155 17.92 -12.61 8.05
N ALA A 156 19.04 -13.02 8.66
CA ALA A 156 20.38 -12.80 8.14
C ALA A 156 20.61 -13.48 6.79
N ARG A 157 20.06 -14.69 6.59
CA ARG A 157 20.13 -15.40 5.31
C ARG A 157 19.41 -14.64 4.21
N ILE A 158 18.19 -14.17 4.45
CA ILE A 158 17.43 -13.37 3.47
C ILE A 158 18.20 -12.10 3.11
N LEU A 159 18.80 -11.42 4.10
CA LEU A 159 19.65 -10.25 3.85
C LEU A 159 20.83 -10.59 2.95
N MET A 160 21.61 -11.62 3.29
CA MET A 160 22.81 -12.01 2.54
C MET A 160 22.48 -12.46 1.12
N ASP A 161 21.48 -13.33 0.96
CA ASP A 161 21.06 -13.83 -0.35
C ASP A 161 20.58 -12.67 -1.25
N THR A 162 19.76 -11.77 -0.69
CA THR A 162 19.29 -10.60 -1.44
C THR A 162 20.44 -9.66 -1.81
N LYS A 163 21.40 -9.45 -0.90
CA LYS A 163 22.56 -8.59 -1.16
C LYS A 163 23.43 -9.18 -2.26
N LYS A 164 23.70 -10.48 -2.20
CA LYS A 164 24.42 -11.22 -3.25
C LYS A 164 23.71 -11.12 -4.59
N ASP A 165 22.40 -11.35 -4.63
CA ASP A 165 21.62 -11.20 -5.86
C ASP A 165 21.75 -9.77 -6.41
N LEU A 166 21.68 -8.74 -5.56
CA LEU A 166 21.84 -7.34 -5.95
C LEU A 166 23.25 -7.01 -6.43
N ASP A 167 24.29 -7.64 -5.88
CA ASP A 167 25.68 -7.51 -6.35
C ASP A 167 25.86 -8.09 -7.75
N GLU A 168 25.17 -9.20 -8.05
CA GLU A 168 25.25 -9.85 -9.36
C GLU A 168 24.46 -9.10 -10.44
N ILE A 169 23.29 -8.54 -10.11
CA ILE A 169 22.34 -8.01 -11.10
C ILE A 169 22.29 -6.49 -11.20
N SER A 170 22.91 -5.75 -10.26
CA SER A 170 22.72 -4.31 -10.17
C SER A 170 24.01 -3.52 -9.94
N SER A 171 24.10 -2.35 -10.57
CA SER A 171 25.18 -1.37 -10.35
C SER A 171 24.80 -0.32 -9.30
N LEU A 172 23.95 -0.68 -8.33
CA LEU A 172 23.52 0.21 -7.26
C LEU A 172 24.68 0.50 -6.29
N SER A 173 24.56 1.59 -5.53
CA SER A 173 25.48 1.86 -4.42
C SER A 173 25.32 0.80 -3.33
N GLU A 174 26.37 0.57 -2.54
CA GLU A 174 26.31 -0.35 -1.39
C GLU A 174 25.21 0.02 -0.39
N GLU A 175 24.98 1.33 -0.18
CA GLU A 175 23.91 1.84 0.66
C GLU A 175 22.51 1.48 0.12
N ASP A 176 22.28 1.63 -1.19
CA ASP A 176 21.01 1.26 -1.82
C ASP A 176 20.78 -0.26 -1.77
N LYS A 177 21.85 -1.06 -1.92
CA LYS A 177 21.77 -2.52 -1.84
C LYS A 177 21.41 -2.98 -0.43
N GLU A 178 22.09 -2.45 0.58
CA GLU A 178 21.83 -2.73 1.99
C GLU A 178 20.39 -2.38 2.37
N TRP A 179 19.94 -1.17 2.01
CA TRP A 179 18.56 -0.74 2.24
C TRP A 179 17.54 -1.70 1.59
N ARG A 180 17.79 -2.12 0.34
CA ARG A 180 16.90 -3.06 -0.36
C ARG A 180 16.89 -4.44 0.27
N ALA A 181 18.04 -4.95 0.71
CA ALA A 181 18.12 -6.22 1.42
C ALA A 181 17.28 -6.18 2.69
N GLN A 182 17.45 -5.14 3.53
CA GLN A 182 16.65 -4.94 4.73
C GLN A 182 15.15 -4.84 4.43
N ARG A 183 14.81 -4.14 3.34
CA ARG A 183 13.43 -4.02 2.89
C ARG A 183 12.81 -5.38 2.53
N VAL A 184 13.56 -6.24 1.85
CA VAL A 184 13.11 -7.58 1.47
C VAL A 184 12.91 -8.44 2.72
N ALA A 185 13.85 -8.43 3.65
CA ALA A 185 13.75 -9.18 4.90
C ALA A 185 12.54 -8.73 5.76
N LYS A 186 12.37 -7.41 5.99
CA LYS A 186 11.18 -6.86 6.66
C LYS A 186 9.88 -7.25 5.95
N THR A 187 9.85 -7.20 4.61
CA THR A 187 8.68 -7.60 3.83
C THR A 187 8.37 -9.09 3.95
N ALA A 188 9.39 -9.94 3.99
CA ALA A 188 9.23 -11.39 4.19
C ALA A 188 8.63 -11.68 5.56
N LEU A 189 9.10 -11.00 6.61
CA LEU A 189 8.57 -11.10 7.95
C LEU A 189 7.10 -10.67 8.04
N ILE A 190 6.74 -9.50 7.48
CA ILE A 190 5.34 -9.03 7.43
C ILE A 190 4.43 -10.02 6.68
N ARG A 191 4.93 -10.64 5.60
CA ARG A 191 4.17 -11.67 4.88
C ARG A 191 3.94 -12.92 5.73
N LYS A 192 4.92 -13.32 6.53
CA LYS A 192 4.73 -14.42 7.48
C LYS A 192 3.67 -14.09 8.51
N LEU A 193 3.68 -12.87 9.05
CA LEU A 193 2.62 -12.39 9.95
C LEU A 193 1.25 -12.47 9.31
N PHE A 194 1.05 -11.88 8.14
CA PHE A 194 -0.24 -11.97 7.47
C PHE A 194 -0.65 -13.41 7.14
N LYS A 195 0.30 -14.30 6.86
CA LYS A 195 -0.01 -15.73 6.66
C LYS A 195 -0.43 -16.40 7.98
N ASN A 196 0.24 -16.08 9.09
CA ASN A 196 -0.08 -16.61 10.42
C ASN A 196 -1.49 -16.18 10.83
N GLU A 197 -1.83 -14.91 10.61
CA GLU A 197 -3.13 -14.30 10.93
C GLU A 197 -4.25 -14.68 9.94
N GLY A 198 -3.98 -15.52 8.93
CA GLY A 198 -4.97 -15.84 7.90
C GLY A 198 -5.32 -14.67 6.97
N LEU A 199 -4.57 -13.56 7.04
CA LEU A 199 -4.75 -12.33 6.26
C LEU A 199 -4.15 -12.42 4.85
N VAL A 200 -4.30 -13.56 4.19
CA VAL A 200 -3.81 -13.81 2.81
C VAL A 200 -4.95 -14.24 1.91
N ALA A 201 -5.03 -13.62 0.72
CA ALA A 201 -6.09 -13.93 -0.23
C ALA A 201 -6.01 -15.39 -0.71
N GLU A 202 -7.09 -16.13 -0.46
CA GLU A 202 -7.21 -17.51 -0.90
C GLU A 202 -7.10 -17.64 -2.42
N LYS A 203 -6.43 -18.71 -2.86
CA LYS A 203 -6.29 -19.02 -4.28
C LYS A 203 -7.65 -19.33 -4.88
N VAL A 204 -7.96 -18.70 -6.01
CA VAL A 204 -9.16 -19.00 -6.79
C VAL A 204 -8.98 -20.35 -7.49
N THR A 205 -9.85 -21.30 -7.19
CA THR A 205 -9.78 -22.67 -7.74
C THR A 205 -10.41 -22.74 -9.13
N ARG A 206 -10.12 -23.82 -9.86
CA ARG A 206 -10.77 -24.06 -11.16
C ARG A 206 -12.27 -24.29 -10.98
N GLN A 207 -12.68 -25.01 -9.94
CA GLN A 207 -14.08 -25.32 -9.66
C GLN A 207 -14.89 -24.04 -9.45
N GLU A 208 -14.38 -23.11 -8.62
CA GLU A 208 -15.03 -21.81 -8.39
C GLU A 208 -15.24 -21.01 -9.68
N VAL A 209 -14.26 -21.05 -10.59
CA VAL A 209 -14.37 -20.39 -11.89
C VAL A 209 -15.47 -21.01 -12.74
N GLU A 210 -15.59 -22.35 -12.76
CA GLU A 210 -16.65 -23.03 -13.50
C GLU A 210 -18.03 -22.82 -12.89
N GLU A 211 -18.16 -22.85 -11.56
CA GLU A 211 -19.40 -22.54 -10.85
C GLU A 211 -19.85 -21.10 -11.13
N TYR A 212 -18.93 -20.14 -11.06
CA TYR A 212 -19.22 -18.75 -11.40
C TYR A 212 -19.57 -18.60 -12.88
N TYR A 213 -18.87 -19.31 -13.77
CA TYR A 213 -19.17 -19.31 -15.20
C TYR A 213 -20.57 -19.86 -15.46
N ALA A 214 -20.94 -20.99 -14.87
CA ALA A 214 -22.27 -21.58 -15.02
C ALA A 214 -23.38 -20.63 -14.55
N ALA A 215 -23.19 -19.97 -13.40
CA ALA A 215 -24.19 -19.10 -12.80
C ALA A 215 -24.26 -17.69 -13.43
N LYS A 216 -23.12 -17.14 -13.91
CA LYS A 216 -22.98 -15.71 -14.21
C LYS A 216 -22.23 -15.42 -15.52
N SER A 217 -22.04 -16.41 -16.40
CA SER A 217 -21.36 -16.19 -17.69
C SER A 217 -21.97 -15.06 -18.52
N ALA A 218 -23.28 -14.84 -18.45
CA ALA A 218 -23.98 -13.78 -19.18
C ALA A 218 -23.44 -12.37 -18.86
N SER A 219 -22.92 -12.13 -17.65
CA SER A 219 -22.32 -10.82 -17.30
C SER A 219 -21.02 -10.52 -18.08
N TYR A 220 -20.51 -11.48 -18.85
CA TYR A 220 -19.31 -11.35 -19.68
C TYR A 220 -19.63 -11.32 -21.18
N ASN A 221 -20.89 -11.11 -21.58
CA ASN A 221 -21.26 -11.01 -23.01
C ASN A 221 -20.54 -9.88 -23.73
N TRP A 222 -20.27 -8.76 -23.05
CA TRP A 222 -19.44 -7.67 -23.59
C TRP A 222 -18.05 -8.16 -24.06
N LEU A 223 -17.49 -9.17 -23.37
CA LEU A 223 -16.20 -9.75 -23.74
C LEU A 223 -16.36 -10.69 -24.93
N ARG A 224 -17.45 -11.45 -24.99
CA ARG A 224 -17.77 -12.30 -26.15
C ARG A 224 -17.92 -11.46 -27.41
N GLU A 225 -18.77 -10.44 -27.38
CA GLU A 225 -19.01 -9.52 -28.50
C GLU A 225 -17.71 -8.86 -28.98
N ARG A 226 -16.89 -8.38 -28.04
CA ARG A 226 -15.58 -7.80 -28.33
C ARG A 226 -14.64 -8.79 -29.03
N GLU A 227 -14.60 -10.04 -28.59
CA GLU A 227 -13.70 -11.05 -29.15
C GLU A 227 -14.22 -11.65 -30.46
N VAL A 228 -15.55 -11.71 -30.66
CA VAL A 228 -16.18 -12.01 -31.96
C VAL A 228 -15.81 -10.95 -32.99
N ALA A 229 -15.91 -9.66 -32.63
CA ALA A 229 -15.51 -8.56 -33.51
C ALA A 229 -14.01 -8.60 -33.90
N ARG A 230 -13.19 -9.32 -33.11
CA ARG A 230 -11.76 -9.57 -33.38
C ARG A 230 -11.51 -10.84 -34.20
N GLY A 231 -12.55 -11.55 -34.63
CA GLY A 231 -12.44 -12.81 -35.37
C GLY A 231 -11.91 -13.98 -34.53
N THR A 232 -12.11 -13.95 -33.21
CA THR A 232 -11.68 -15.04 -32.32
C THR A 232 -12.63 -16.24 -32.43
N THR A 233 -12.11 -17.46 -32.41
CA THR A 233 -12.97 -18.67 -32.44
C THR A 233 -13.80 -18.80 -31.16
N PRO A 234 -15.00 -19.39 -31.23
CA PRO A 234 -15.87 -19.56 -30.06
C PRO A 234 -15.18 -20.21 -28.85
N GLU A 235 -14.36 -21.23 -29.05
CA GLU A 235 -13.68 -21.94 -27.95
C GLU A 235 -12.68 -21.02 -27.24
N ARG A 236 -11.94 -20.22 -28.01
CA ARG A 236 -10.97 -19.26 -27.47
C ARG A 236 -11.66 -18.12 -26.74
N ILE A 237 -12.85 -17.72 -27.19
CA ILE A 237 -13.68 -16.73 -26.48
C ILE A 237 -14.02 -17.26 -25.09
N GLU A 238 -14.48 -18.50 -24.97
CA GLU A 238 -14.87 -19.05 -23.67
C GLU A 238 -13.69 -19.30 -22.72
N ILE A 239 -12.50 -19.57 -23.25
CA ILE A 239 -11.25 -19.57 -22.46
C ILE A 239 -10.99 -18.16 -21.90
N LYS A 240 -11.10 -17.12 -22.74
CA LYS A 240 -10.90 -15.73 -22.31
C LYS A 240 -11.94 -15.30 -21.27
N VAL A 241 -13.19 -15.73 -21.41
CA VAL A 241 -14.24 -15.46 -20.40
C VAL A 241 -13.88 -16.08 -19.06
N ARG A 242 -13.49 -17.36 -19.00
CA ARG A 242 -13.06 -18.00 -17.75
C ARG A 242 -11.82 -17.34 -17.13
N GLN A 243 -10.86 -16.93 -17.95
CA GLN A 243 -9.70 -16.18 -17.49
C GLN A 243 -10.10 -14.82 -16.89
N GLN A 244 -11.06 -14.13 -17.51
CA GLN A 244 -11.56 -12.87 -16.99
C GLN A 244 -12.31 -13.07 -15.66
N ILE A 245 -13.16 -14.10 -15.57
CA ILE A 245 -13.82 -14.49 -14.31
C ILE A 245 -12.79 -14.74 -13.21
N LYS A 246 -11.75 -15.52 -13.49
CA LYS A 246 -10.67 -15.78 -12.53
C LYS A 246 -10.03 -14.47 -12.05
N ARG A 247 -9.71 -13.54 -12.96
CA ARG A 247 -9.14 -12.24 -12.61
C ARG A 247 -10.07 -11.42 -11.71
N ASP A 248 -11.36 -11.41 -12.02
CA ASP A 248 -12.34 -10.65 -11.25
C ASP A 248 -12.55 -11.23 -9.86
N LEU A 249 -12.59 -12.56 -9.73
CA LEU A 249 -12.65 -13.26 -8.44
C LEU A 249 -11.40 -12.99 -7.59
N VAL A 250 -10.21 -13.11 -8.19
CA VAL A 250 -8.95 -12.75 -7.51
C VAL A 250 -8.97 -11.27 -7.09
N GLY A 251 -9.47 -10.38 -7.95
CA GLY A 251 -9.57 -8.96 -7.66
C GLY A 251 -10.52 -8.65 -6.51
N ARG A 252 -11.63 -9.38 -6.36
CA ARG A 252 -12.56 -9.25 -5.21
C ARG A 252 -11.89 -9.68 -3.92
N ARG A 253 -11.36 -10.90 -3.86
CA ARG A 253 -10.66 -11.42 -2.68
C ARG A 253 -9.51 -10.52 -2.24
N ARG A 254 -8.70 -10.04 -3.18
CA ARG A 254 -7.60 -9.11 -2.86
C ARG A 254 -8.09 -7.80 -2.22
N ARG A 255 -9.27 -7.30 -2.60
CA ARG A 255 -9.84 -6.09 -1.98
C ARG A 255 -10.40 -6.36 -0.60
N GLU A 256 -11.07 -7.49 -0.43
CA GLU A 256 -11.56 -7.94 0.89
C GLU A 256 -10.38 -8.12 1.85
N MET A 257 -9.37 -8.89 1.45
CA MET A 257 -8.19 -9.08 2.30
C MET A 257 -7.42 -7.81 2.59
N ARG A 258 -7.37 -6.86 1.66
CA ARG A 258 -6.75 -5.57 1.93
C ARG A 258 -7.49 -4.82 3.04
N ARG A 259 -8.82 -4.85 3.06
CA ARG A 259 -9.59 -4.22 4.14
C ARG A 259 -9.36 -4.90 5.48
N GLU A 260 -9.25 -6.22 5.48
CA GLU A 260 -8.96 -6.98 6.70
C GLU A 260 -7.54 -6.67 7.21
N GLN A 261 -6.54 -6.62 6.33
CA GLN A 261 -5.18 -6.17 6.66
C GLN A 261 -5.17 -4.73 7.20
N GLU A 262 -5.91 -3.81 6.58
CA GLU A 262 -6.05 -2.43 7.05
C GLU A 262 -6.71 -2.37 8.44
N SER A 263 -7.74 -3.16 8.68
CA SER A 263 -8.41 -3.26 9.98
C SER A 263 -7.48 -3.82 11.06
N TYR A 264 -6.67 -4.83 10.72
CA TYR A 264 -5.70 -5.42 11.63
C TYR A 264 -4.56 -4.43 11.97
N ILE A 265 -4.09 -3.66 10.98
CA ILE A 265 -3.11 -2.59 11.24
C ILE A 265 -3.71 -1.54 12.17
N GLU A 266 -4.99 -1.21 12.02
CA GLU A 266 -5.65 -0.24 12.91
C GLU A 266 -5.77 -0.78 14.34
N SER A 267 -6.11 -2.06 14.54
CA SER A 267 -6.11 -2.64 15.89
C SER A 267 -4.73 -2.61 16.54
N LEU A 268 -3.66 -2.91 15.78
CA LEU A 268 -2.29 -2.77 16.28
C LEU A 268 -1.93 -1.32 16.63
N ARG A 269 -2.49 -0.33 15.91
CA ARG A 269 -2.30 1.09 16.21
C ARG A 269 -3.00 1.52 17.49
N GLU A 270 -4.19 0.97 17.75
CA GLU A 270 -4.96 1.25 18.97
C GLU A 270 -4.28 0.68 20.23
N GLU A 271 -3.58 -0.46 20.09
CA GLU A 271 -2.86 -1.11 21.18
C GLU A 271 -1.46 -0.51 21.46
N ALA A 272 -0.85 0.10 20.44
CA ALA A 272 0.52 0.59 20.53
C ALA A 272 0.64 2.02 21.08
N ASP A 273 1.73 2.28 21.78
CA ASP A 273 2.08 3.62 22.25
C ASP A 273 2.82 4.39 21.12
N ILE A 274 2.08 5.24 20.40
CA ILE A 274 2.56 5.95 19.21
C ILE A 274 2.62 7.47 19.46
N TYR A 275 3.83 8.03 19.39
CA TYR A 275 4.06 9.48 19.41
C TYR A 275 4.61 9.93 18.06
N VAL A 276 3.92 10.84 17.37
CA VAL A 276 4.39 11.43 16.11
C VAL A 276 5.05 12.78 16.39
N ASN A 277 6.26 12.99 15.87
CA ASN A 277 7.05 14.21 16.05
C ASN A 277 6.78 15.27 14.99
#